data_AF-A0AAE9LTF4-F1
#
_entry.id   AF-A0AAE9LTF4-F1
#
_cell.length_a   1.000
_cell.length_b   1.000
_cell.length_c   1.000
_cell.angle_alpha   90.00
_cell.angle_beta   90.00
_cell.angle_gamma   90.00
#
_symmetry.space_group_name_H-M   'P 1'
#
loop_
_entity.id
_entity.type
_entity.pdbx_description
1 polymer ?
#
loop_
_entity_poly.entity_id
_entity_poly.type
_entity_poly.pdbx_seq_one_letter_code
_entity_poly.pdbx_strand_id
1 'polypeptide(L)'
;MNQIDVILKHFKEWHPYAGIEYLWYSCDGEIDYENYPDVKFEFNPDTAFFMALERLLKRGDACLFYGDCIEHPKRGERLTESPDEQLALLKEIWIGKEKMDKLDEEHGYLGWYFLSICPYSLTQKMFDEDGRFLRWYVN
;
A
#
# COMPACT_ATOMS: atom_id res chain seq x y z
N MET A 1 1.46 -20.02 5.72
CA MET A 1 1.56 -18.67 5.15
C MET A 1 0.54 -18.59 4.02
N ASN A 2 -0.34 -17.60 4.02
CA ASN A 2 -1.29 -17.36 2.92
C ASN A 2 -0.77 -16.28 1.95
N GLN A 3 -1.47 -16.03 0.84
CA GLN A 3 -1.11 -15.00 -0.14
C GLN A 3 -0.83 -13.62 0.50
N ILE A 4 -1.68 -13.18 1.45
CA ILE A 4 -1.53 -11.89 2.12
C ILE A 4 -0.27 -11.86 3.00
N ASP A 5 0.06 -12.96 3.67
CA ASP A 5 1.30 -13.06 4.44
C ASP A 5 2.52 -12.97 3.53
N VAL A 6 2.48 -13.58 2.34
CA VAL A 6 3.58 -13.49 1.34
C VAL A 6 3.72 -12.06 0.84
N ILE A 7 2.62 -11.40 0.48
CA ILE A 7 2.59 -10.01 0.04
C ILE A 7 3.23 -9.11 1.09
N LEU A 8 2.78 -9.21 2.34
CA LEU A 8 3.31 -8.37 3.40
C LEU A 8 4.76 -8.69 3.74
N LYS A 9 5.20 -9.94 3.59
CA LYS A 9 6.61 -10.31 3.73
C LYS A 9 7.44 -9.66 2.63
N HIS A 10 7.04 -9.84 1.36
CA HIS A 10 7.75 -9.27 0.22
C HIS A 10 7.83 -7.76 0.30
N PHE A 11 6.70 -7.09 0.56
CA PHE A 11 6.62 -5.64 0.76
C PHE A 11 7.59 -5.15 1.84
N LYS A 12 7.68 -5.84 2.99
CA LYS A 12 8.59 -5.45 4.07
C LYS A 12 10.06 -5.69 3.76
N GLU A 13 10.38 -6.76 3.02
CA GLU A 13 11.76 -7.15 2.71
C GLU A 13 12.34 -6.30 1.57
N TRP A 14 11.55 -6.04 0.52
CA TRP A 14 12.01 -5.36 -0.68
C TRP A 14 11.73 -3.86 -0.68
N HIS A 15 10.68 -3.44 0.03
CA HIS A 15 10.21 -2.05 0.05
C HIS A 15 10.08 -1.53 1.50
N PRO A 16 11.17 -1.59 2.30
CA PRO A 16 11.11 -1.20 3.70
C PRO A 16 10.72 0.28 3.82
N TYR A 17 9.66 0.54 4.58
CA TYR A 17 9.08 1.87 4.79
C TYR A 17 8.54 2.56 3.53
N ALA A 18 8.36 1.81 2.45
CA ALA A 18 7.89 2.38 1.20
C ALA A 18 6.40 2.76 1.22
N GLY A 19 6.03 3.59 0.25
CA GLY A 19 4.69 4.14 0.08
C GLY A 19 3.66 3.13 -0.42
N ILE A 20 2.43 3.60 -0.59
CA ILE A 20 1.27 2.77 -0.93
C ILE A 20 1.40 2.07 -2.28
N GLU A 21 2.09 2.68 -3.24
CA GLU A 21 2.32 2.13 -4.58
C GLU A 21 3.16 0.84 -4.55
N TYR A 22 4.11 0.73 -3.63
CA TYR A 22 4.95 -0.46 -3.51
C TYR A 22 4.19 -1.65 -2.91
N LEU A 23 3.20 -1.36 -2.04
CA LEU A 23 2.26 -2.38 -1.59
C LEU A 23 1.39 -2.87 -2.75
N TRP A 24 1.02 -1.97 -3.66
CA TRP A 24 0.31 -2.33 -4.89
C TRP A 24 1.16 -3.21 -5.81
N TYR A 25 2.42 -2.84 -6.08
CA TYR A 25 3.30 -3.65 -6.94
C TYR A 25 3.53 -5.06 -6.37
N SER A 26 3.63 -5.19 -5.04
CA SER A 26 3.67 -6.49 -4.36
C SER A 26 2.40 -7.33 -4.60
N CYS A 27 1.26 -6.70 -4.85
CA CYS A 27 0.00 -7.38 -5.15
C CYS A 27 -0.19 -7.66 -6.65
N ASP A 28 0.48 -6.90 -7.51
CA ASP A 28 0.25 -6.85 -8.96
C ASP A 28 1.41 -7.41 -9.80
N GLY A 29 2.23 -8.28 -9.20
CA GLY A 29 3.15 -9.15 -9.97
C GLY A 29 4.63 -9.07 -9.63
N GLU A 30 5.05 -8.31 -8.62
CA GLU A 30 6.46 -8.37 -8.16
C GLU A 30 6.82 -9.66 -7.42
N ILE A 31 5.82 -10.38 -6.92
CA ILE A 31 6.05 -11.65 -6.22
C ILE A 31 6.33 -12.75 -7.23
N ASP A 32 7.54 -13.30 -7.16
CA ASP A 32 7.87 -14.55 -7.83
C ASP A 32 7.20 -15.73 -7.10
N TYR A 33 6.10 -16.19 -7.69
CA TYR A 33 5.29 -17.29 -7.16
C TYR A 33 6.04 -18.62 -7.09
N GLU A 34 7.12 -18.80 -7.87
CA GLU A 34 7.92 -20.03 -7.84
C GLU A 34 8.64 -20.22 -6.50
N ASN A 35 8.92 -19.13 -5.79
CA ASN A 35 9.50 -19.16 -4.44
C ASN A 35 8.49 -19.56 -3.35
N TYR A 36 7.20 -19.66 -3.68
CA TYR A 36 6.11 -19.96 -2.75
C TYR A 36 5.17 -21.05 -3.28
N PRO A 37 5.68 -22.25 -3.63
CA PRO A 37 4.91 -23.29 -4.33
C PRO A 37 3.72 -23.82 -3.54
N ASP A 38 3.75 -23.72 -2.21
CA ASP A 38 2.69 -24.19 -1.31
C ASP A 38 1.60 -23.13 -1.04
N VAL A 39 1.79 -21.91 -1.56
CA VAL A 39 0.84 -20.80 -1.35
C VAL A 39 -0.09 -20.70 -2.55
N LYS A 40 -1.40 -20.77 -2.29
CA LYS A 40 -2.41 -20.49 -3.31
C LYS A 40 -2.64 -18.98 -3.41
N PHE A 41 -2.47 -18.46 -4.62
CA PHE A 41 -2.77 -17.07 -4.97
C PHE A 41 -4.17 -17.02 -5.59
N GLU A 42 -5.18 -16.78 -4.76
CA GLU A 42 -6.59 -16.88 -5.11
C GLU A 42 -7.25 -15.50 -5.32
N PHE A 43 -6.67 -14.46 -4.72
CA PHE A 43 -7.19 -13.10 -4.81
C PHE A 43 -6.60 -12.37 -6.01
N ASN A 44 -7.47 -11.62 -6.72
CA ASN A 44 -7.01 -10.64 -7.70
C ASN A 44 -6.26 -9.48 -7.00
N PRO A 45 -5.47 -8.69 -7.74
CA PRO A 45 -4.63 -7.63 -7.18
C PRO A 45 -5.38 -6.64 -6.30
N ASP A 46 -6.56 -6.17 -6.73
CA ASP A 46 -7.39 -5.24 -5.95
C ASP A 46 -7.79 -5.82 -4.58
N THR A 47 -8.29 -7.06 -4.58
CA THR A 47 -8.71 -7.74 -3.35
C THR A 47 -7.52 -8.00 -2.43
N ALA A 48 -6.42 -8.49 -3.00
CA ALA A 48 -5.19 -8.76 -2.26
C ALA A 48 -4.61 -7.49 -1.63
N PHE A 49 -4.59 -6.38 -2.37
CA PHE A 49 -4.14 -5.07 -1.91
C PHE A 49 -4.93 -4.58 -0.71
N PHE A 50 -6.26 -4.55 -0.79
CA PHE A 50 -7.08 -4.06 0.32
C PHE A 50 -6.99 -4.95 1.56
N MET A 51 -6.88 -6.28 1.40
CA MET A 51 -6.68 -7.20 2.53
C MET A 51 -5.29 -7.01 3.18
N ALA A 52 -4.25 -6.79 2.39
CA ALA A 52 -2.91 -6.51 2.88
C ALA A 52 -2.86 -5.17 3.63
N LEU A 53 -3.42 -4.12 3.02
CA LEU A 53 -3.50 -2.79 3.62
C LEU A 53 -4.30 -2.82 4.93
N GLU A 54 -5.45 -3.49 4.95
CA GLU A 54 -6.26 -3.66 6.16
C GLU A 54 -5.44 -4.26 7.31
N ARG A 55 -4.66 -5.31 7.01
CA ARG A 55 -3.83 -5.96 8.03
C ARG A 55 -2.72 -5.04 8.55
N LEU A 56 -2.12 -4.21 7.70
CA LEU A 56 -1.12 -3.22 8.12
C LEU A 56 -1.74 -2.14 9.03
N LEU A 57 -2.90 -1.61 8.65
CA LEU A 57 -3.61 -0.58 9.41
C LEU A 57 -4.11 -1.12 10.75
N LYS A 58 -4.72 -2.31 10.77
CA LYS A 58 -5.24 -2.95 12.01
C LYS A 58 -4.14 -3.35 12.98
N ARG A 59 -2.95 -3.69 12.48
CA ARG A 59 -1.78 -3.92 13.33
C ARG A 59 -1.26 -2.61 13.96
N GLY A 60 -1.62 -1.46 13.38
CA GLY A 60 -1.15 -0.14 13.82
C GLY A 60 0.32 0.11 13.45
N ASP A 61 0.87 -0.67 12.52
CA ASP A 61 2.22 -0.50 11.98
C ASP A 61 2.26 0.56 10.88
N ALA A 62 1.12 0.82 10.23
CA ALA A 62 0.98 1.77 9.14
C ALA A 62 -0.25 2.65 9.31
N CYS A 63 -0.28 3.76 8.58
CA CYS A 63 -1.40 4.68 8.52
C CYS A 63 -1.40 5.38 7.15
N LEU A 64 -2.58 5.69 6.63
CA LEU A 64 -2.68 6.58 5.48
C LEU A 64 -2.37 8.03 5.89
N PHE A 65 -1.90 8.82 4.94
CA PHE A 65 -1.72 10.25 5.09
C PHE A 65 -2.08 10.95 3.77
N TYR A 66 -2.40 12.25 3.82
CA TYR A 66 -2.65 13.03 2.62
C TYR A 66 -1.34 13.23 1.84
N GLY A 67 -1.24 12.60 0.67
CA GLY A 67 -0.09 12.65 -0.22
C GLY A 67 0.12 14.01 -0.87
N ASP A 68 1.32 14.22 -1.42
CA ASP A 68 1.74 15.50 -1.99
C ASP A 68 1.12 15.82 -3.35
N CYS A 69 0.59 14.82 -4.02
CA CYS A 69 0.01 14.91 -5.36
C CYS A 69 -1.28 15.74 -5.42
N ILE A 70 -1.91 16.05 -4.27
CA ILE A 70 -3.11 16.89 -4.22
C ILE A 70 -2.86 18.15 -3.40
N GLU A 71 -3.35 19.29 -3.89
CA GLU A 71 -3.47 20.51 -3.09
C GLU A 71 -4.59 20.35 -2.07
N HIS A 72 -4.23 19.75 -0.93
CA HIS A 72 -5.13 19.53 0.19
C HIS A 72 -4.65 20.33 1.42
N PRO A 73 -5.54 20.99 2.19
CA PRO A 73 -5.14 21.76 3.38
C PRO A 73 -4.38 20.93 4.43
N LYS A 74 -4.60 19.62 4.44
CA LYS A 74 -3.97 18.66 5.35
C LYS A 74 -2.82 17.88 4.71
N ARG A 75 -2.23 18.35 3.62
CA ARG A 75 -1.12 17.67 2.94
C ARG A 75 -0.02 17.31 3.95
N GLY A 76 0.48 16.07 3.88
CA GLY A 76 1.49 15.52 4.80
C GLY A 76 0.93 15.09 6.16
N GLU A 77 -0.33 15.40 6.48
CA GLU A 77 -0.95 14.97 7.73
C GLU A 77 -1.44 13.52 7.64
N ARG A 78 -1.16 12.75 8.69
CA ARG A 78 -1.67 11.40 8.87
C ARG A 78 -3.17 11.42 9.13
N LEU A 79 -3.87 10.45 8.57
CA LEU A 79 -5.26 10.20 8.91
C LEU A 79 -5.36 9.75 10.37
N THR A 80 -6.38 10.23 11.07
CA THR A 80 -6.63 9.92 12.49
C THR A 80 -7.83 8.98 12.68
N GLU A 81 -8.54 8.74 11.59
CA GLU A 81 -9.65 7.81 11.47
C GLU A 81 -9.21 6.37 11.75
N SER A 82 -10.16 5.52 12.12
CA SER A 82 -9.93 4.09 12.35
C SER A 82 -9.44 3.38 11.08
N PRO A 83 -8.80 2.21 11.19
CA PRO A 83 -8.40 1.41 10.02
C PRO A 83 -9.53 1.18 9.00
N ASP A 84 -10.74 0.89 9.47
CA ASP A 84 -11.88 0.62 8.59
C ASP A 84 -12.35 1.89 7.85
N GLU A 85 -12.30 3.04 8.51
CA GLU A 85 -12.61 4.35 7.90
C GLU A 85 -11.54 4.78 6.90
N GLN A 86 -10.25 4.58 7.21
CA GLN A 86 -9.15 4.83 6.27
C GLN A 86 -9.28 3.98 5.00
N LEU A 87 -9.64 2.70 5.15
CA LEU A 87 -9.92 1.83 4.01
C LEU A 87 -11.13 2.31 3.21
N ALA A 88 -12.20 2.74 3.88
CA ALA A 88 -13.39 3.26 3.21
C ALA A 88 -13.06 4.48 2.34
N LEU A 89 -12.29 5.44 2.89
CA LEU A 89 -11.84 6.63 2.16
C LEU A 89 -11.04 6.27 0.90
N LEU A 90 -10.12 5.30 0.98
CA LEU A 90 -9.37 4.86 -0.20
C LEU A 90 -10.25 4.11 -1.20
N LYS A 91 -11.19 3.27 -0.73
CA LYS A 91 -12.12 2.52 -1.59
C LYS A 91 -13.06 3.43 -2.38
N GLU A 92 -13.49 4.56 -1.80
CA GLU A 92 -14.39 5.52 -2.46
C GLU A 92 -13.79 6.10 -3.76
N ILE A 93 -12.47 6.21 -3.83
CA ILE A 93 -11.75 6.79 -4.97
C ILE A 93 -10.99 5.74 -5.79
N TRP A 94 -11.13 4.46 -5.44
CA TRP A 94 -10.36 3.39 -6.05
C TRP A 94 -10.87 3.11 -7.47
N ILE A 95 -9.97 3.19 -8.44
CA ILE A 95 -10.35 3.08 -9.85
C ILE A 95 -10.26 1.65 -10.39
N GLY A 96 -9.62 0.73 -9.65
CA GLY A 96 -9.40 -0.65 -10.03
C GLY A 96 -8.24 -0.85 -11.02
N LYS A 97 -7.68 -2.07 -11.04
CA LYS A 97 -6.51 -2.41 -11.87
C LYS A 97 -6.63 -1.99 -13.34
N GLU A 98 -7.72 -2.36 -14.02
CA GLU A 98 -7.87 -2.12 -15.46
C GLU A 98 -7.72 -0.63 -15.82
N LYS A 99 -8.25 0.27 -14.98
CA LYS A 99 -8.10 1.71 -15.20
C LYS A 99 -6.72 2.23 -14.81
N MET A 100 -6.08 1.65 -13.80
CA MET A 100 -4.70 1.97 -13.44
C MET A 100 -3.75 1.58 -14.58
N ASP A 101 -3.88 0.36 -15.10
CA ASP A 101 -3.07 -0.13 -16.22
C ASP A 101 -3.20 0.78 -17.44
N LYS A 102 -4.43 1.23 -17.74
CA LYS A 102 -4.69 2.16 -18.83
C LYS A 102 -4.04 3.53 -18.62
N LEU A 103 -4.07 4.06 -17.39
CA LEU A 103 -3.37 5.31 -17.06
C LEU A 103 -1.85 5.15 -17.20
N ASP A 104 -1.31 4.02 -16.74
CA ASP A 104 0.11 3.75 -16.83
C ASP A 104 0.57 3.66 -18.29
N GLU A 105 -0.23 3.05 -19.17
CA GLU A 105 0.02 3.02 -20.62
C GLU A 105 -0.07 4.43 -21.25
N GLU A 106 -1.14 5.18 -20.96
CA GLU A 106 -1.37 6.54 -21.51
C GLU A 106 -0.26 7.52 -21.13
N HIS A 107 0.35 7.34 -19.95
CA HIS A 107 1.37 8.22 -19.42
C HIS A 107 2.81 7.66 -19.51
N GLY A 108 2.96 6.39 -19.90
CA GLY A 108 4.26 5.72 -19.98
C GLY A 108 4.97 5.61 -18.62
N TYR A 109 4.22 5.48 -17.54
CA TYR A 109 4.73 5.47 -16.17
C TYR A 109 3.91 4.52 -15.29
N LEU A 110 4.58 3.52 -14.70
CA LEU A 110 3.94 2.55 -13.81
C LEU A 110 3.54 3.19 -12.48
N GLY A 111 2.30 2.97 -12.02
CA GLY A 111 1.78 3.56 -10.78
C GLY A 111 1.38 5.03 -10.90
N TRP A 112 1.04 5.48 -12.11
CA TRP A 112 0.65 6.88 -12.36
C TRP A 112 -0.52 7.33 -11.48
N TYR A 113 -1.45 6.42 -11.20
CA TYR A 113 -2.56 6.66 -10.28
C TYR A 113 -2.07 7.13 -8.90
N PHE A 114 -1.09 6.44 -8.31
CA PHE A 114 -0.56 6.80 -6.99
C PHE A 114 0.23 8.10 -7.01
N LEU A 115 0.98 8.33 -8.09
CA LEU A 115 1.79 9.52 -8.26
C LEU A 115 0.95 10.80 -8.43
N SER A 116 -0.16 10.73 -9.16
CA SER A 116 -0.82 11.95 -9.68
C SER A 116 -2.29 12.10 -9.32
N ILE A 117 -2.96 11.04 -8.84
CA ILE A 117 -4.43 11.03 -8.67
C ILE A 117 -4.84 10.64 -7.25
N CYS A 118 -4.20 9.63 -6.66
CA CYS A 118 -4.56 9.13 -5.34
C CYS A 118 -4.19 10.17 -4.25
N PRO A 119 -5.14 10.74 -3.50
CA PRO A 119 -4.89 11.70 -2.41
C PRO A 119 -4.09 11.12 -1.27
N TYR A 120 -4.01 9.79 -1.17
CA TYR A 120 -3.53 9.08 -0.02
C TYR A 120 -2.24 8.36 -0.36
N SER A 121 -1.29 8.45 0.56
CA SER A 121 -0.11 7.59 0.57
C SER A 121 -0.03 6.85 1.92
N LEU A 122 0.96 5.97 2.06
CA LEU A 122 1.15 5.11 3.21
C LEU A 122 2.42 5.53 3.95
N THR A 123 2.31 5.74 5.25
CA THR A 123 3.47 5.86 6.14
C THR A 123 3.49 4.67 7.10
N GLN A 124 4.69 4.27 7.50
CA GLN A 124 4.92 3.14 8.38
C GLN A 124 5.74 3.56 9.60
N LYS A 125 5.52 2.88 10.72
CA LYS A 125 6.36 3.02 11.92
C LYS A 125 7.75 2.44 11.66
N MET A 126 8.77 3.18 12.05
CA MET A 126 10.15 2.71 12.15
C MET A 126 10.42 2.22 13.56
N PHE A 127 11.10 1.09 13.66
CA PHE A 127 11.52 0.49 14.92
C PHE A 127 13.04 0.36 14.96
N ASP A 128 13.63 0.41 16.15
CA ASP A 128 15.05 0.06 16.33
C ASP A 128 15.27 -1.46 16.30
N GLU A 129 16.53 -1.88 16.43
CA GLU A 129 16.93 -3.29 16.45
C GLU A 129 16.30 -4.07 17.62
N ASP A 130 15.89 -3.38 18.70
CA ASP A 130 15.21 -3.95 19.86
C ASP A 130 13.67 -3.98 19.68
N GLY A 131 13.16 -3.55 18.52
CA GLY A 131 11.73 -3.50 18.22
C GLY A 131 10.99 -2.33 18.88
N ARG A 132 11.68 -1.32 19.39
CA ARG A 132 11.07 -0.14 20.00
C ARG A 132 10.74 0.90 18.94
N PHE A 133 9.58 1.52 19.08
CA PHE A 133 9.14 2.57 18.17
C PHE A 133 10.09 3.77 18.23
N LEU A 134 10.60 4.18 17.07
CA LEU A 134 11.45 5.36 16.93
C LEU A 134 10.64 6.56 16.44
N ARG A 135 10.05 6.43 15.25
CA ARG A 135 9.31 7.50 14.57
C ARG A 135 8.45 6.91 13.45
N TRP A 136 7.59 7.74 12.87
CA TRP A 136 6.97 7.43 11.59
C TRP A 136 7.94 7.76 10.46
N TYR A 137 7.91 6.95 9.40
CA TYR A 137 8.65 7.24 8.19
C TYR A 137 8.03 8.47 7.49
N VAL A 138 8.88 9.39 7.07
CA VAL A 138 8.50 10.59 6.31
C VAL A 138 9.35 10.52 5.04
N ASN A 139 8.67 10.47 3.89
CA ASN A 139 9.33 10.52 2.57
C ASN A 139 9.92 11.91 2.31
#